data_AF-A0A9P3A437-F1
#
_entry.id   AF-A0A9P3A437-F1
#
_cell.length_a   1.000
_cell.length_b   1.000
_cell.length_c   1.000
_cell.angle_alpha   90.00
_cell.angle_beta   90.00
_cell.angle_gamma   90.00
#
_symmetry.space_group_name_H-M   'P 1'
#
loop_
_entity.id
_entity.type
_entity.pdbx_description
1 polymer ?
#
loop_
_entity_poly.entity_id
_entity_poly.type
_entity_poly.pdbx_seq_one_letter_code
_entity_poly.pdbx_strand_id
1 'polypeptide(L)'
;MSSIDVSNTPSSSEAAAVKGHPYTHEMVNESIAREQGGLAHFASRPGEILVHESAESKRNFHLLSLIGLAYAILNSWTAMATSLSLALPSGGPTAVIWGIAPSFIGNLAMAASMAEICHVYPTSGGQYHWAAILAPAKWAPAISWICGWFAVSGWIALVATAGSLAGSLITGVIALLHDDYNVERWHIFLIYLAYMLGACFINIFGLRTLPTINKTAIFWSMIGAVVIIITCLATASPNFQSGDFVFRTYINETGWNDGVAWILGLLQSSFGLTGYDAVSHMVEEMPVPHINAPRVMILAVCIGASSSFIFLVCLLFCITDVDLVNSSSAGPLLEAMYQATSSKAGAVCLQMFPIICMAFTAQGIMTASSRMSHAFARDGGLPFSKVFSRMSPNGVPIPAVLLSTVCVIIFGLIYLGSSAALNAILSSSVVFLNVSYSIPILLVLIRGRGILRPASLPEPTFTLGPILGPIANVVGLTFTIFTTVFFLFPPQLPVDGTNMNYAIAVFGFIFIISVITWIVDGRKNFVGPRDLGALLELARAEQDVRVYGEVKEGAVPPQEGAGKAA
;
A
#
# COMPACT_ATOMS: atom_id res chain seq x y z
N MET A 1 60.76 -34.05 -10.41
CA MET A 1 60.14 -35.36 -10.67
C MET A 1 58.88 -35.43 -9.79
N SER A 2 57.77 -35.89 -10.36
CA SER A 2 56.37 -35.83 -9.89
C SER A 2 55.59 -34.52 -10.15
N SER A 3 54.90 -34.54 -11.29
CA SER A 3 53.76 -33.70 -11.69
C SER A 3 52.56 -33.89 -10.73
N ILE A 4 51.96 -32.79 -10.27
CA ILE A 4 50.65 -32.77 -9.62
C ILE A 4 49.65 -32.20 -10.61
N ASP A 5 48.60 -32.97 -10.87
CA ASP A 5 47.53 -32.73 -11.81
C ASP A 5 46.79 -31.40 -11.59
N VAL A 6 46.64 -30.65 -12.67
CA VAL A 6 45.71 -29.52 -12.80
C VAL A 6 44.40 -30.08 -13.36
N SER A 7 43.57 -30.68 -12.51
CA SER A 7 42.18 -30.98 -12.84
C SER A 7 41.34 -31.06 -11.56
N ASN A 8 40.89 -29.90 -11.09
CA ASN A 8 39.71 -29.78 -10.22
C ASN A 8 39.26 -28.32 -10.16
N THR A 9 38.85 -27.80 -11.33
CA THR A 9 37.81 -26.78 -11.38
C THR A 9 36.49 -27.43 -10.97
N PRO A 10 35.76 -26.95 -9.95
CA PRO A 10 34.40 -27.41 -9.71
C PRO A 10 33.57 -27.04 -10.94
N SER A 11 32.93 -28.02 -11.56
CA SER A 11 31.96 -27.80 -12.63
C SER A 11 30.86 -26.86 -12.14
N SER A 12 30.45 -25.94 -13.01
CA SER A 12 29.44 -24.90 -12.81
C SER A 12 28.00 -25.42 -12.67
N SER A 13 27.78 -26.55 -11.98
CA SER A 13 26.46 -27.19 -11.88
C SER A 13 25.94 -27.40 -10.46
N GLU A 14 26.62 -26.94 -9.41
CA GLU A 14 26.17 -27.11 -8.03
C GLU A 14 26.14 -25.78 -7.27
N ALA A 15 25.19 -24.92 -7.64
CA ALA A 15 24.67 -23.95 -6.68
C ALA A 15 23.91 -24.73 -5.60
N ALA A 16 24.24 -24.48 -4.34
CA ALA A 16 23.65 -25.18 -3.20
C ALA A 16 22.11 -25.07 -3.20
N ALA A 17 21.46 -26.16 -3.60
CA ALA A 17 20.01 -26.26 -3.70
C ALA A 17 19.35 -26.02 -2.34
N VAL A 18 18.48 -25.01 -2.25
CA VAL A 18 17.61 -24.86 -1.09
C VAL A 18 16.42 -25.79 -1.30
N LYS A 19 16.55 -27.02 -0.78
CA LYS A 19 15.52 -28.08 -0.80
C LYS A 19 14.91 -28.33 -2.20
N GLY A 20 15.68 -28.99 -3.07
CA GLY A 20 15.17 -30.23 -3.67
C GLY A 20 15.06 -30.37 -5.20
N HIS A 21 15.32 -29.35 -6.03
CA HIS A 21 15.45 -29.58 -7.49
C HIS A 21 16.39 -28.57 -8.15
N PRO A 22 17.37 -29.01 -8.98
CA PRO A 22 18.19 -28.09 -9.76
C PRO A 22 17.36 -27.51 -10.93
N TYR A 23 17.30 -26.19 -11.03
CA TYR A 23 16.66 -25.48 -12.14
C TYR A 23 17.67 -25.27 -13.29
N THR A 24 17.29 -25.55 -14.53
CA THR A 24 18.13 -25.25 -15.71
C THR A 24 17.98 -23.80 -16.15
N HIS A 25 19.00 -23.21 -16.79
CA HIS A 25 18.95 -21.84 -17.34
C HIS A 25 17.76 -21.60 -18.27
N GLU A 26 17.34 -22.63 -19.00
CA GLU A 26 16.18 -22.58 -19.90
C GLU A 26 14.86 -22.44 -19.13
N MET A 27 14.66 -23.21 -18.06
CA MET A 27 13.49 -23.08 -17.17
C MET A 27 13.40 -21.69 -16.54
N VAL A 28 14.53 -21.05 -16.30
CA VAL A 28 14.59 -19.72 -15.69
C VAL A 28 14.24 -18.65 -16.72
N ASN A 29 14.85 -18.70 -17.91
CA ASN A 29 14.51 -17.78 -18.99
C ASN A 29 13.02 -17.87 -19.35
N GLU A 30 12.45 -19.08 -19.31
CA GLU A 30 11.03 -19.31 -19.51
C GLU A 30 10.18 -18.75 -18.36
N SER A 31 10.59 -18.93 -17.11
CA SER A 31 9.94 -18.31 -15.93
C SER A 31 9.97 -16.78 -16.00
N ILE A 32 11.10 -16.20 -16.39
CA ILE A 32 11.29 -14.75 -16.55
C ILE A 32 10.37 -14.23 -17.65
N ALA A 33 10.34 -14.88 -18.82
CA ALA A 33 9.47 -14.52 -19.92
C ALA A 33 7.98 -14.63 -19.54
N ARG A 34 7.61 -15.63 -18.73
CA ARG A 34 6.24 -15.80 -18.21
C ARG A 34 5.85 -14.70 -17.22
N GLU A 35 6.73 -14.29 -16.31
CA GLU A 35 6.44 -13.22 -15.35
C GLU A 35 6.45 -11.83 -16.00
N GLN A 36 7.46 -11.51 -16.81
CA GLN A 36 7.53 -10.25 -17.55
C GLN A 36 6.40 -10.14 -18.60
N GLY A 37 5.91 -11.27 -19.09
CA GLY A 37 4.79 -11.37 -20.02
C GLY A 37 3.40 -11.52 -19.37
N GLY A 38 3.30 -11.67 -18.04
CA GLY A 38 2.02 -11.80 -17.32
C GLY A 38 1.24 -13.11 -17.61
N LEU A 39 1.90 -14.27 -17.61
CA LEU A 39 1.34 -15.58 -18.00
C LEU A 39 1.35 -16.63 -16.85
N ALA A 40 1.34 -16.21 -15.59
CA ALA A 40 1.58 -17.07 -14.41
C ALA A 40 0.59 -18.23 -14.15
N HIS A 41 -0.41 -18.47 -15.03
CA HIS A 41 -1.56 -19.31 -14.66
C HIS A 41 -1.37 -20.84 -14.82
N PHE A 42 -0.23 -21.34 -15.31
CA PHE A 42 -0.08 -22.79 -15.59
C PHE A 42 1.34 -23.32 -15.35
N ALA A 43 1.53 -23.99 -14.20
CA ALA A 43 2.11 -25.33 -14.06
C ALA A 43 2.38 -25.64 -12.58
N SER A 44 1.55 -26.48 -11.98
CA SER A 44 1.72 -26.92 -10.58
C SER A 44 2.60 -28.17 -10.42
N ARG A 45 3.30 -28.62 -11.46
CA ARG A 45 4.15 -29.83 -11.41
C ARG A 45 5.35 -29.73 -12.36
N PRO A 46 6.57 -30.12 -11.92
CA PRO A 46 7.70 -30.31 -12.82
C PRO A 46 7.41 -31.50 -13.74
N GLY A 47 7.37 -31.26 -15.06
CA GLY A 47 7.33 -32.32 -16.08
C GLY A 47 6.23 -32.26 -17.16
N GLU A 48 5.29 -31.30 -17.12
CA GLU A 48 4.32 -31.13 -18.21
C GLU A 48 4.78 -30.07 -19.22
N ILE A 49 5.28 -30.52 -20.37
CA ILE A 49 5.42 -29.70 -21.57
C ILE A 49 4.01 -29.57 -22.17
N LEU A 50 3.31 -28.48 -21.85
CA LEU A 50 2.07 -28.15 -22.53
C LEU A 50 2.38 -27.23 -23.71
N VAL A 51 2.02 -27.73 -24.88
CA VAL A 51 2.04 -27.07 -26.19
C VAL A 51 1.53 -25.64 -26.07
N HIS A 52 2.27 -24.72 -26.68
CA HIS A 52 1.90 -23.32 -26.92
C HIS A 52 0.58 -23.25 -27.70
N GLU A 53 -0.55 -23.42 -27.03
CA GLU A 53 -1.81 -22.91 -27.53
C GLU A 53 -1.91 -21.47 -27.05
N SER A 54 -1.82 -20.56 -28.01
CA SER A 54 -2.00 -19.13 -27.88
C SER A 54 -3.34 -18.81 -27.21
N ALA A 55 -3.39 -18.87 -25.89
CA ALA A 55 -4.45 -18.29 -25.10
C ALA A 55 -4.21 -16.77 -25.06
N GLU A 56 -4.50 -16.11 -26.20
CA GLU A 56 -4.95 -14.72 -26.22
C GLU A 56 -6.27 -14.63 -25.43
N SER A 57 -6.20 -14.82 -24.11
CA SER A 57 -7.30 -14.48 -23.23
C SER A 57 -7.34 -12.96 -23.12
N LYS A 58 -8.01 -12.32 -24.08
CA LYS A 58 -8.65 -11.00 -24.02
C LYS A 58 -8.03 -10.04 -22.99
N ARG A 59 -6.80 -9.59 -23.26
CA ARG A 59 -6.08 -8.58 -22.46
C ARG A 59 -6.68 -7.20 -22.72
N ASN A 60 -7.78 -6.89 -22.03
CA ASN A 60 -8.57 -5.67 -22.24
C ASN A 60 -8.16 -4.47 -21.36
N PHE A 61 -6.94 -4.42 -20.82
CA PHE A 61 -6.49 -3.31 -19.97
C PHE A 61 -5.51 -2.39 -20.70
N HIS A 62 -6.02 -1.33 -21.34
CA HIS A 62 -5.17 -0.22 -21.78
C HIS A 62 -4.58 0.52 -20.57
N LEU A 63 -3.40 1.14 -20.72
CA LEU A 63 -2.68 1.88 -19.65
C LEU A 63 -3.59 2.87 -18.89
N LEU A 64 -4.49 3.55 -19.59
CA LEU A 64 -5.45 4.49 -18.99
C LEU A 64 -6.42 3.80 -18.02
N SER A 65 -6.82 2.55 -18.31
CA SER A 65 -7.66 1.73 -17.42
C SER A 65 -6.91 1.35 -16.14
N LEU A 66 -5.61 1.10 -16.22
CA LEU A 66 -4.75 0.75 -15.08
C LEU A 66 -4.44 1.96 -14.19
N ILE A 67 -4.13 3.11 -14.79
CA ILE A 67 -4.00 4.38 -14.07
C ILE A 67 -5.31 4.70 -13.36
N GLY A 68 -6.40 4.51 -14.08
CA GLY A 68 -7.74 4.63 -13.55
C GLY A 68 -8.01 3.70 -12.36
N LEU A 69 -7.65 2.43 -12.45
CA LEU A 69 -7.80 1.47 -11.37
C LEU A 69 -7.04 1.90 -10.12
N ALA A 70 -5.78 2.29 -10.25
CA ALA A 70 -5.00 2.79 -9.12
C ALA A 70 -5.60 4.08 -8.56
N TYR A 71 -6.02 5.01 -9.42
CA TYR A 71 -6.70 6.23 -8.98
C TYR A 71 -8.00 5.93 -8.21
N ALA A 72 -8.80 4.96 -8.65
CA ALA A 72 -10.04 4.57 -7.96
C ALA A 72 -9.77 3.89 -6.60
N ILE A 73 -8.67 3.13 -6.50
CA ILE A 73 -8.28 2.48 -5.24
C ILE A 73 -7.78 3.51 -4.23
N LEU A 74 -6.90 4.44 -4.63
CA LEU A 74 -6.39 5.48 -3.74
C LEU A 74 -7.42 6.56 -3.43
N ASN A 75 -8.11 7.02 -4.48
CA ASN A 75 -9.11 8.09 -4.46
C ASN A 75 -8.73 9.27 -3.52
N SER A 76 -7.49 9.73 -3.68
CA SER A 76 -6.76 10.55 -2.69
C SER A 76 -7.53 11.78 -2.22
N TRP A 77 -8.16 12.53 -3.13
CA TRP A 77 -8.91 13.74 -2.74
C TRP A 77 -10.10 13.39 -1.84
N THR A 78 -10.78 12.27 -2.11
CA THR A 78 -11.89 11.80 -1.28
C THR A 78 -11.36 11.32 0.06
N ALA A 79 -10.27 10.54 0.08
CA ALA A 79 -9.65 10.06 1.32
C ALA A 79 -9.20 11.23 2.21
N MET A 80 -8.56 12.25 1.65
CA MET A 80 -8.15 13.45 2.39
C MET A 80 -9.36 14.26 2.83
N ALA A 81 -10.32 14.57 1.94
CA ALA A 81 -11.52 15.33 2.30
C ALA A 81 -12.33 14.68 3.42
N THR A 82 -12.48 13.36 3.40
CA THR A 82 -13.23 12.60 4.42
C THR A 82 -12.48 12.47 5.74
N SER A 83 -11.17 12.70 5.76
CA SER A 83 -10.32 12.68 6.96
C SER A 83 -9.92 14.09 7.43
N LEU A 84 -10.63 15.15 7.00
CA LEU A 84 -10.40 16.53 7.45
C LEU A 84 -10.46 16.70 8.97
N SER A 85 -11.21 15.84 9.66
CA SER A 85 -11.28 15.80 11.13
C SER A 85 -9.94 15.50 11.80
N LEU A 86 -8.95 14.99 11.07
CA LEU A 86 -7.60 14.80 11.59
C LEU A 86 -6.75 16.08 11.52
N ALA A 87 -6.93 16.88 10.47
CA ALA A 87 -6.00 17.96 10.13
C ALA A 87 -6.48 19.35 10.49
N LEU A 88 -7.77 19.64 10.36
CA LEU A 88 -8.31 20.96 10.73
C LEU A 88 -8.11 21.28 12.23
N PRO A 89 -8.41 20.39 13.19
CA PRO A 89 -8.08 20.66 14.60
C PRO A 89 -6.57 20.58 14.89
N SER A 90 -5.80 19.91 14.02
CA SER A 90 -4.36 19.63 14.18
C SER A 90 -3.52 20.42 13.19
N GLY A 91 -3.46 21.74 13.35
CA GLY A 91 -2.69 22.65 12.52
C GLY A 91 -3.52 23.44 11.51
N GLY A 92 -4.82 23.21 11.39
CA GLY A 92 -5.73 24.06 10.62
C GLY A 92 -5.49 24.03 9.10
N PRO A 93 -5.92 25.09 8.39
CA PRO A 93 -5.72 25.22 6.94
C PRO A 93 -4.27 25.03 6.49
N THR A 94 -3.31 25.53 7.28
CA THR A 94 -1.89 25.35 6.97
C THR A 94 -1.47 23.88 6.95
N ALA A 95 -1.90 23.04 7.90
CA ALA A 95 -1.58 21.62 7.89
C ALA A 95 -2.29 20.87 6.75
N VAL A 96 -3.55 21.21 6.46
CA VAL A 96 -4.34 20.62 5.37
C VAL A 96 -3.67 20.85 4.00
N ILE A 97 -3.15 22.05 3.76
CA ILE A 97 -2.52 22.41 2.47
C ILE A 97 -1.04 22.07 2.45
N TRP A 98 -0.26 22.61 3.41
CA TRP A 98 1.19 22.46 3.38
C TRP A 98 1.67 21.11 3.88
N GLY A 99 0.85 20.34 4.59
CA GLY A 99 1.14 18.93 4.91
C GLY A 99 1.26 18.07 3.64
N ILE A 100 0.59 18.44 2.55
CA ILE A 100 0.67 17.72 1.26
C ILE A 100 2.09 17.76 0.70
N ALA A 101 2.83 18.85 0.85
CA ALA A 101 4.17 18.98 0.27
C ALA A 101 5.19 17.96 0.81
N PRO A 102 5.46 17.86 2.13
CA PRO A 102 6.34 16.84 2.68
C PRO A 102 5.77 15.43 2.47
N SER A 103 4.45 15.23 2.56
CA SER A 103 3.82 13.94 2.28
C SER A 103 3.98 13.50 0.84
N PHE A 104 3.90 14.43 -0.11
CA PHE A 104 4.15 14.16 -1.52
C PHE A 104 5.61 13.77 -1.74
N ILE A 105 6.57 14.53 -1.21
CA ILE A 105 8.00 14.21 -1.34
C ILE A 105 8.31 12.83 -0.74
N GLY A 106 7.83 12.55 0.48
CA GLY A 106 8.07 11.30 1.18
C GLY A 106 7.42 10.09 0.51
N ASN A 107 6.13 10.17 0.18
CA ASN A 107 5.41 9.08 -0.47
C ASN A 107 5.87 8.88 -1.93
N LEU A 108 6.24 9.94 -2.64
CA LEU A 108 6.81 9.81 -3.99
C LEU A 108 8.17 9.12 -3.95
N ALA A 109 9.01 9.45 -2.96
CA ALA A 109 10.29 8.78 -2.77
C ALA A 109 10.10 7.27 -2.48
N MET A 110 9.18 6.92 -1.58
CA MET A 110 8.83 5.52 -1.30
C MET A 110 8.25 4.80 -2.53
N ALA A 111 7.31 5.44 -3.23
CA ALA A 111 6.68 4.89 -4.43
C ALA A 111 7.69 4.71 -5.56
N ALA A 112 8.63 5.64 -5.75
CA ALA A 112 9.70 5.53 -6.75
C ALA A 112 10.65 4.36 -6.45
N SER A 113 11.06 4.19 -5.18
CA SER A 113 11.89 3.06 -4.74
C SER A 113 11.19 1.72 -4.94
N MET A 114 9.91 1.64 -4.60
CA MET A 114 9.10 0.42 -4.80
C MET A 114 8.83 0.15 -6.28
N ALA A 115 8.59 1.21 -7.07
CA ALA A 115 8.43 1.13 -8.52
C ALA A 115 9.70 0.57 -9.19
N GLU A 116 10.89 0.94 -8.73
CA GLU A 116 12.13 0.38 -9.24
C GLU A 116 12.26 -1.12 -8.90
N ILE A 117 11.93 -1.52 -7.68
CA ILE A 117 11.94 -2.93 -7.28
C ILE A 117 10.91 -3.72 -8.10
N CYS A 118 9.69 -3.19 -8.25
CA CYS A 118 8.62 -3.78 -9.04
C CYS A 118 8.96 -3.87 -10.53
N HIS A 119 9.78 -2.95 -11.06
CA HIS A 119 10.23 -2.99 -12.44
C HIS A 119 11.10 -4.24 -12.71
N VAL A 120 11.99 -4.57 -11.77
CA VAL A 120 12.86 -5.73 -11.88
C VAL A 120 12.10 -7.02 -11.54
N TYR A 121 11.26 -6.97 -10.50
CA TYR A 121 10.54 -8.13 -9.96
C TYR A 121 9.02 -7.87 -9.91
N PRO A 122 8.31 -7.91 -11.05
CA PRO A 122 6.86 -7.65 -11.10
C PRO A 122 6.07 -8.86 -10.59
N THR A 123 5.92 -8.98 -9.28
CA THR A 123 5.29 -10.16 -8.66
C THR A 123 4.02 -9.81 -7.88
N SER A 124 3.03 -10.72 -7.87
CA SER A 124 1.71 -10.51 -7.23
C SER A 124 1.75 -10.45 -5.71
N GLY A 125 2.76 -11.09 -5.09
CA GLY A 125 3.01 -10.96 -3.66
C GLY A 125 3.68 -9.64 -3.26
N GLY A 126 4.11 -8.83 -4.25
CA GLY A 126 4.69 -7.51 -4.04
C GLY A 126 5.77 -7.52 -2.96
N GLN A 127 5.47 -6.89 -1.85
CA GLN A 127 6.43 -6.48 -0.83
C GLN A 127 7.11 -7.64 -0.12
N TYR A 128 6.37 -8.70 0.21
CA TYR A 128 6.96 -9.86 0.88
C TYR A 128 7.77 -10.72 -0.08
N HIS A 129 7.40 -10.75 -1.37
CA HIS A 129 8.23 -11.34 -2.41
C HIS A 129 9.53 -10.56 -2.56
N TRP A 130 9.45 -9.23 -2.69
CA TRP A 130 10.61 -8.35 -2.77
C TRP A 130 11.51 -8.52 -1.56
N ALA A 131 10.95 -8.56 -0.35
CA ALA A 131 11.70 -8.83 0.86
C ALA A 131 12.41 -10.19 0.83
N ALA A 132 11.78 -11.25 0.31
CA ALA A 132 12.41 -12.57 0.18
C ALA A 132 13.54 -12.61 -0.84
N ILE A 133 13.39 -11.92 -1.97
CA ILE A 133 14.37 -11.84 -3.05
C ILE A 133 15.58 -11.02 -2.60
N LEU A 134 15.32 -9.88 -1.96
CA LEU A 134 16.33 -8.90 -1.61
C LEU A 134 17.10 -9.27 -0.34
N ALA A 135 16.49 -10.05 0.57
CA ALA A 135 17.13 -10.42 1.82
C ALA A 135 18.27 -11.45 1.65
N PRO A 136 19.26 -11.46 2.56
CA PRO A 136 20.26 -12.52 2.61
C PRO A 136 19.61 -13.91 2.76
N ALA A 137 20.14 -14.93 2.07
CA ALA A 137 19.52 -16.26 1.99
C ALA A 137 19.15 -16.87 3.36
N LYS A 138 19.98 -16.68 4.38
CA LYS A 138 19.74 -17.18 5.74
C LYS A 138 18.52 -16.55 6.42
N TRP A 139 18.24 -15.28 6.14
CA TRP A 139 17.19 -14.50 6.81
C TRP A 139 15.97 -14.25 5.94
N ALA A 140 16.06 -14.55 4.64
CA ALA A 140 15.01 -14.24 3.67
C ALA A 140 13.62 -14.80 4.02
N PRO A 141 13.47 -16.07 4.45
CA PRO A 141 12.16 -16.58 4.86
C PRO A 141 11.57 -15.82 6.06
N ALA A 142 12.38 -15.46 7.07
CA ALA A 142 11.92 -14.76 8.26
C ALA A 142 11.52 -13.30 7.97
N ILE A 143 12.35 -12.59 7.20
CA ILE A 143 12.09 -11.19 6.84
C ILE A 143 10.85 -11.09 5.93
N SER A 144 10.74 -11.98 4.95
CA SER A 144 9.56 -12.09 4.09
C SER A 144 8.30 -12.43 4.88
N TRP A 145 8.38 -13.35 5.85
CA TRP A 145 7.25 -13.69 6.72
C TRP A 145 6.71 -12.49 7.47
N ILE A 146 7.59 -11.75 8.16
CA ILE A 146 7.20 -10.55 8.92
C ILE A 146 6.62 -9.49 7.98
N CYS A 147 7.26 -9.26 6.83
CA CYS A 147 6.77 -8.33 5.81
C CYS A 147 5.37 -8.71 5.31
N GLY A 148 5.13 -10.00 5.04
CA GLY A 148 3.84 -10.52 4.57
C GLY A 148 2.73 -10.34 5.59
N TRP A 149 2.99 -10.60 6.87
CA TRP A 149 2.01 -10.37 7.94
C TRP A 149 1.60 -8.90 8.08
N PHE A 150 2.58 -7.99 8.02
CA PHE A 150 2.28 -6.55 8.04
C PHE A 150 1.54 -6.10 6.78
N ALA A 151 1.94 -6.56 5.60
CA ALA A 151 1.26 -6.22 4.35
C ALA A 151 -0.19 -6.72 4.32
N VAL A 152 -0.43 -8.00 4.66
CA VAL A 152 -1.80 -8.56 4.74
C VAL A 152 -2.65 -7.82 5.76
N SER A 153 -2.11 -7.55 6.94
CA SER A 153 -2.83 -6.83 8.01
C SER A 153 -3.13 -5.38 7.63
N GLY A 154 -2.19 -4.71 6.96
CA GLY A 154 -2.35 -3.34 6.47
C GLY A 154 -3.44 -3.22 5.42
N TRP A 155 -3.47 -4.13 4.45
CA TRP A 155 -4.52 -4.16 3.44
C TRP A 155 -5.90 -4.49 4.03
N ILE A 156 -5.99 -5.43 4.98
CA ILE A 156 -7.24 -5.72 5.70
C ILE A 156 -7.71 -4.50 6.50
N ALA A 157 -6.80 -3.84 7.23
CA ALA A 157 -7.11 -2.64 7.98
C ALA A 157 -7.53 -1.48 7.07
N LEU A 158 -6.95 -1.36 5.87
CA LEU A 158 -7.32 -0.33 4.89
C LEU A 158 -8.75 -0.53 4.35
N VAL A 159 -9.19 -1.79 4.17
CA VAL A 159 -10.59 -2.12 3.85
C VAL A 159 -11.52 -1.62 4.96
N ALA A 160 -11.16 -1.87 6.22
CA ALA A 160 -11.91 -1.36 7.35
C ALA A 160 -11.93 0.18 7.39
N THR A 161 -10.82 0.86 7.11
CA THR A 161 -10.79 2.33 7.05
C THR A 161 -11.80 2.89 6.04
N ALA A 162 -11.89 2.30 4.84
CA ALA A 162 -12.84 2.75 3.82
C ALA A 162 -14.30 2.62 4.27
N GLY A 163 -14.68 1.47 4.86
CA GLY A 163 -16.01 1.27 5.43
C GLY A 163 -16.35 2.24 6.55
N SER A 164 -15.33 2.61 7.33
CA SER A 164 -15.47 3.50 8.49
C SER A 164 -15.74 4.94 8.06
N LEU A 165 -14.96 5.43 7.09
CA LEU A 165 -15.17 6.75 6.51
C LEU A 165 -16.54 6.83 5.84
N ALA A 166 -16.94 5.80 5.08
CA ALA A 166 -18.27 5.73 4.48
C ALA A 166 -19.40 5.81 5.54
N GLY A 167 -19.25 5.08 6.64
CA GLY A 167 -20.17 5.11 7.77
C GLY A 167 -20.34 6.52 8.32
N SER A 168 -19.24 7.22 8.59
CA SER A 168 -19.25 8.60 9.10
C SER A 168 -19.92 9.58 8.14
N LEU A 169 -19.70 9.45 6.83
CA LEU A 169 -20.34 10.33 5.84
C LEU A 169 -21.87 10.15 5.82
N ILE A 170 -22.36 8.91 5.85
CA ILE A 170 -23.79 8.63 5.81
C ILE A 170 -24.47 9.05 7.12
N THR A 171 -23.87 8.76 8.28
CA THR A 171 -24.41 9.23 9.55
C THR A 171 -24.40 10.76 9.64
N GLY A 172 -23.40 11.40 9.04
CA GLY A 172 -23.32 12.86 8.96
C GLY A 172 -24.46 13.47 8.15
N VAL A 173 -24.86 12.85 7.03
CA VAL A 173 -26.05 13.26 6.27
C VAL A 173 -27.31 13.20 7.12
N ILE A 174 -27.47 12.12 7.91
CA ILE A 174 -28.65 11.97 8.78
C ILE A 174 -28.65 13.07 9.85
N ALA A 175 -27.51 13.34 10.47
CA ALA A 175 -27.35 14.37 11.50
C ALA A 175 -27.59 15.79 10.96
N LEU A 176 -27.16 16.10 9.73
CA LEU A 176 -27.44 17.40 9.11
C LEU A 176 -28.94 17.61 8.84
N LEU A 177 -29.65 16.55 8.43
CA LEU A 177 -31.07 16.62 8.08
C LEU A 177 -32.00 16.59 9.28
N HIS A 178 -31.59 15.94 10.37
CA HIS A 178 -32.39 15.77 11.58
C HIS A 178 -31.62 16.28 12.79
N ASP A 179 -31.96 17.49 13.24
CA ASP A 179 -31.23 18.16 14.32
C ASP A 179 -31.34 17.40 15.68
N ASP A 180 -32.37 16.56 15.85
CA ASP A 180 -32.59 15.72 17.04
C ASP A 180 -31.83 14.37 17.00
N TYR A 181 -31.10 14.08 15.91
CA TYR A 181 -30.42 12.80 15.73
C TYR A 181 -29.03 12.78 16.39
N ASN A 182 -28.89 11.97 17.43
CA ASN A 182 -27.59 11.69 18.05
C ASN A 182 -26.89 10.54 17.33
N VAL A 183 -25.69 10.81 16.81
CA VAL A 183 -24.87 9.80 16.12
C VAL A 183 -24.29 8.82 17.14
N GLU A 184 -24.90 7.65 17.22
CA GLU A 184 -24.40 6.54 18.03
C GLU A 184 -23.39 5.67 17.26
N ARG A 185 -22.48 5.05 18.00
CA ARG A 185 -21.39 4.21 17.43
C ARG A 185 -21.92 3.02 16.63
N TRP A 186 -23.03 2.43 17.08
CA TRP A 186 -23.64 1.30 16.41
C TRP A 186 -24.29 1.68 15.07
N HIS A 187 -24.69 2.95 14.89
CA HIS A 187 -25.17 3.44 13.58
C HIS A 187 -24.04 3.35 12.54
N ILE A 188 -22.86 3.86 12.88
CA ILE A 188 -21.67 3.82 12.02
C ILE A 188 -21.29 2.36 11.73
N PHE A 189 -21.30 1.49 12.76
CA PHE A 189 -20.97 0.07 12.60
C PHE A 189 -21.93 -0.67 11.65
N LEU A 190 -23.24 -0.40 11.69
CA LEU A 190 -24.19 -1.06 10.79
C LEU A 190 -23.98 -0.64 9.32
N ILE A 191 -23.70 0.64 9.07
CA ILE A 191 -23.41 1.14 7.72
C ILE A 191 -22.07 0.59 7.23
N TYR A 192 -21.06 0.60 8.09
CA TYR A 192 -19.79 -0.06 7.86
C TYR A 192 -19.99 -1.51 7.43
N LEU A 193 -20.79 -2.28 8.19
CA LEU A 193 -21.08 -3.69 7.90
C LEU A 193 -21.76 -3.84 6.53
N ALA A 194 -22.73 -2.97 6.21
CA ALA A 194 -23.39 -2.98 4.90
C ALA A 194 -22.40 -2.75 3.74
N TYR A 195 -21.47 -1.79 3.88
CA TYR A 195 -20.41 -1.55 2.90
C TYR A 195 -19.49 -2.76 2.74
N MET A 196 -19.10 -3.40 3.85
CA MET A 196 -18.18 -4.54 3.81
C MET A 196 -18.84 -5.79 3.22
N LEU A 197 -20.11 -6.05 3.54
CA LEU A 197 -20.89 -7.13 2.93
C LEU A 197 -21.15 -6.86 1.44
N GLY A 198 -21.41 -5.60 1.06
CA GLY A 198 -21.54 -5.19 -0.33
C GLY A 198 -20.25 -5.41 -1.13
N ALA A 199 -19.11 -4.97 -0.58
CA ALA A 199 -17.80 -5.20 -1.19
C ALA A 199 -17.46 -6.70 -1.29
N CYS A 200 -17.80 -7.49 -0.28
CA CYS A 200 -17.64 -8.94 -0.31
C CYS A 200 -18.49 -9.56 -1.44
N PHE A 201 -19.77 -9.20 -1.52
CA PHE A 201 -20.71 -9.70 -2.52
C PHE A 201 -20.23 -9.38 -3.95
N ILE A 202 -19.83 -8.13 -4.22
CA ILE A 202 -19.36 -7.72 -5.54
C ILE A 202 -18.03 -8.41 -5.88
N ASN A 203 -17.11 -8.61 -4.93
CA ASN A 203 -15.87 -9.36 -5.18
C ASN A 203 -16.12 -10.84 -5.51
N ILE A 204 -17.10 -11.49 -4.86
CA ILE A 204 -17.39 -12.92 -5.08
C ILE A 204 -18.16 -13.14 -6.39
N PHE A 205 -19.23 -12.37 -6.62
CA PHE A 205 -20.17 -12.62 -7.72
C PHE A 205 -19.98 -11.66 -8.90
N GLY A 206 -19.39 -10.49 -8.67
CA GLY A 206 -19.27 -9.40 -9.63
C GLY A 206 -17.96 -9.36 -10.40
N LEU A 207 -17.16 -10.43 -10.46
CA LEU A 207 -15.85 -10.43 -11.11
C LEU A 207 -15.89 -9.86 -12.55
N ARG A 208 -16.87 -10.30 -13.36
CA ARG A 208 -17.05 -9.83 -14.75
C ARG A 208 -17.37 -8.35 -14.84
N THR A 209 -17.95 -7.77 -13.79
CA THR A 209 -18.31 -6.36 -13.71
C THR A 209 -17.20 -5.50 -13.09
N LEU A 210 -16.20 -6.07 -12.43
CA LEU A 210 -15.12 -5.30 -11.77
C LEU A 210 -14.41 -4.32 -12.71
N PRO A 211 -14.02 -4.69 -13.95
CA PRO A 211 -13.36 -3.73 -14.84
C PRO A 211 -14.27 -2.54 -15.18
N THR A 212 -15.57 -2.78 -15.38
CA THR A 212 -16.55 -1.72 -15.64
C THR A 212 -16.79 -0.86 -14.42
N ILE A 213 -16.90 -1.46 -13.23
CA ILE A 213 -17.06 -0.74 -11.95
C ILE A 213 -15.85 0.17 -11.73
N ASN A 214 -14.63 -0.34 -11.90
CA ASN A 214 -13.40 0.43 -11.73
C ASN A 214 -13.31 1.58 -12.74
N LYS A 215 -13.71 1.34 -14.00
CA LYS A 215 -13.79 2.40 -15.02
C LYS A 215 -14.78 3.50 -14.60
N THR A 216 -15.99 3.12 -14.18
CA THR A 216 -17.03 4.06 -13.73
C THR A 216 -16.60 4.83 -12.49
N ALA A 217 -15.89 4.19 -11.56
CA ALA A 217 -15.41 4.81 -10.32
C ALA A 217 -14.52 6.04 -10.57
N ILE A 218 -13.64 5.99 -11.58
CA ILE A 218 -12.77 7.11 -11.94
C ILE A 218 -13.60 8.28 -12.46
N PHE A 219 -14.50 8.02 -13.41
CA PHE A 219 -15.35 9.07 -13.97
C PHE A 219 -16.23 9.68 -12.87
N TRP A 220 -16.82 8.85 -12.02
CA TRP A 220 -17.61 9.30 -10.89
C TRP A 220 -16.80 10.17 -9.93
N SER A 221 -15.60 9.73 -9.56
CA SER A 221 -14.71 10.46 -8.65
C SER A 221 -14.25 11.80 -9.25
N MET A 222 -13.82 11.81 -10.51
CA MET A 222 -13.34 13.04 -11.16
C MET A 222 -14.46 14.04 -11.45
N ILE A 223 -15.60 13.56 -11.93
CA ILE A 223 -16.79 14.41 -12.10
C ILE A 223 -17.23 14.93 -10.73
N GLY A 224 -17.26 14.08 -9.70
CA GLY A 224 -17.63 14.47 -8.35
C GLY A 224 -16.73 15.57 -7.79
N ALA A 225 -15.41 15.43 -7.91
CA ALA A 225 -14.47 16.46 -7.48
C ALA A 225 -14.73 17.81 -8.17
N VAL A 226 -14.89 17.79 -9.51
CA VAL A 226 -15.13 19.01 -10.30
C VAL A 226 -16.48 19.63 -9.98
N VAL A 227 -17.54 18.82 -9.85
CA VAL A 227 -18.89 19.29 -9.49
C VAL A 227 -18.88 19.92 -8.11
N ILE A 228 -18.28 19.28 -7.11
CA ILE A 228 -18.17 19.84 -5.75
C ILE A 228 -17.41 21.17 -5.79
N ILE A 229 -16.25 21.23 -6.46
CA ILE A 229 -15.46 22.46 -6.57
C ILE A 229 -16.27 23.58 -7.21
N ILE A 230 -16.87 23.34 -8.38
CA ILE A 230 -17.63 24.37 -9.11
C ILE A 230 -18.85 24.81 -8.30
N THR A 231 -19.62 23.87 -7.76
CA THR A 231 -20.84 24.20 -7.01
C THR A 231 -20.49 24.98 -5.75
N CYS A 232 -19.52 24.54 -4.94
CA CYS A 232 -19.15 25.25 -3.72
C CYS A 232 -18.62 26.66 -4.02
N LEU A 233 -17.75 26.82 -5.03
CA LEU A 233 -17.23 28.14 -5.41
C LEU A 233 -18.32 29.05 -5.98
N ALA A 234 -19.25 28.51 -6.76
CA ALA A 234 -20.35 29.28 -7.34
C ALA A 234 -21.36 29.74 -6.27
N THR A 235 -21.68 28.90 -5.30
CA THR A 235 -22.64 29.21 -4.24
C THR A 235 -22.03 30.04 -3.10
N ALA A 236 -20.73 29.88 -2.83
CA ALA A 236 -20.04 30.71 -1.84
C ALA A 236 -19.74 32.12 -2.37
N SER A 237 -19.77 32.35 -3.68
CA SER A 237 -19.49 33.65 -4.28
C SER A 237 -20.45 34.75 -3.78
N PRO A 238 -19.96 35.97 -3.45
CA PRO A 238 -18.56 36.43 -3.46
C PRO A 238 -17.83 36.27 -2.10
N ASN A 239 -18.42 35.57 -1.15
CA ASN A 239 -18.00 35.50 0.26
C ASN A 239 -16.96 34.40 0.47
N PHE A 240 -15.78 34.55 -0.13
CA PHE A 240 -14.66 33.64 0.08
C PHE A 240 -13.85 34.01 1.31
N GLN A 241 -13.22 33.01 1.93
CA GLN A 241 -12.18 33.26 2.92
C GLN A 241 -11.00 34.02 2.35
N SER A 242 -10.26 34.69 3.24
CA SER A 242 -9.03 35.35 2.85
C SER A 242 -7.95 34.33 2.47
N GLY A 243 -7.04 34.71 1.56
CA GLY A 243 -5.86 33.89 1.28
C GLY A 243 -4.94 33.73 2.51
N ASP A 244 -4.98 34.68 3.46
CA ASP A 244 -4.27 34.55 4.73
C ASP A 244 -4.85 33.39 5.55
N PHE A 245 -6.18 33.26 5.61
CA PHE A 245 -6.84 32.13 6.23
C PHE A 245 -6.41 30.80 5.62
N VAL A 246 -6.53 30.66 4.29
CA VAL A 246 -6.28 29.38 3.61
C VAL A 246 -4.81 28.95 3.69
N PHE A 247 -3.87 29.88 3.56
CA PHE A 247 -2.44 29.54 3.41
C PHE A 247 -1.59 29.77 4.67
N ARG A 248 -2.07 30.52 5.67
CA ARG A 248 -1.27 30.94 6.83
C ARG A 248 -1.96 30.74 8.18
N THR A 249 -3.28 30.58 8.24
CA THR A 249 -3.94 30.34 9.53
C THR A 249 -3.59 28.97 10.08
N TYR A 250 -3.15 29.00 11.32
CA TYR A 250 -2.78 27.85 12.12
C TYR A 250 -3.79 27.71 13.26
N ILE A 251 -4.29 26.49 13.46
CA ILE A 251 -5.29 26.15 14.49
C ILE A 251 -4.75 24.96 15.26
N ASN A 252 -4.78 25.01 16.59
CA ASN A 252 -4.33 23.90 17.43
C ASN A 252 -5.33 23.65 18.57
N GLU A 253 -6.20 22.67 18.36
CA GLU A 253 -7.19 22.18 19.33
C GLU A 253 -6.72 20.89 20.02
N THR A 254 -5.53 20.42 19.68
CA THR A 254 -5.04 19.09 20.10
C THR A 254 -4.47 19.08 21.51
N GLY A 255 -4.15 20.24 22.10
CA GLY A 255 -3.44 20.33 23.38
C GLY A 255 -1.95 19.93 23.31
N TRP A 256 -1.47 19.44 22.17
CA TRP A 256 -0.04 19.30 21.90
C TRP A 256 0.61 20.65 21.64
N ASN A 257 1.94 20.71 21.70
CA ASN A 257 2.66 21.88 21.21
C ASN A 257 2.46 22.06 19.69
N ASP A 258 2.70 23.27 19.20
CA ASP A 258 2.33 23.62 17.83
C ASP A 258 3.03 22.77 16.76
N GLY A 259 4.29 22.40 17.02
CA GLY A 259 5.05 21.54 16.12
C GLY A 259 4.44 20.15 15.98
N VAL A 260 4.10 19.50 17.10
CA VAL A 260 3.49 18.17 17.09
C VAL A 260 2.08 18.22 16.49
N ALA A 261 1.28 19.23 16.84
CA ALA A 261 -0.06 19.40 16.28
C ALA A 261 -0.02 19.54 14.75
N TRP A 262 0.93 20.31 14.20
CA TRP A 262 1.10 20.42 12.74
C TRP A 262 1.50 19.08 12.09
N ILE A 263 2.36 18.29 12.76
CA ILE A 263 2.76 16.96 12.29
C ILE A 263 1.57 15.99 12.32
N LEU A 264 0.71 16.06 13.35
CA LEU A 264 -0.51 15.27 13.42
C LEU A 264 -1.46 15.59 12.26
N GLY A 265 -1.59 16.87 11.87
CA GLY A 265 -2.39 17.23 10.70
C GLY A 265 -1.80 16.76 9.37
N LEU A 266 -0.48 16.77 9.24
CA LEU A 266 0.22 16.21 8.06
C LEU A 266 -0.16 14.73 7.83
N LEU A 267 -0.48 13.95 8.86
CA LEU A 267 -0.83 12.54 8.74
C LEU A 267 -2.03 12.29 7.82
N GLN A 268 -2.99 13.22 7.75
CA GLN A 268 -4.11 13.16 6.79
C GLN A 268 -3.60 13.04 5.34
N SER A 269 -2.63 13.88 4.98
CA SER A 269 -2.05 13.88 3.64
C SER A 269 -1.18 12.65 3.37
N SER A 270 -0.49 12.14 4.38
CA SER A 270 0.24 10.88 4.25
C SER A 270 -0.72 9.69 4.04
N PHE A 271 -1.84 9.65 4.77
CA PHE A 271 -2.88 8.65 4.60
C PHE A 271 -3.46 8.69 3.18
N GLY A 272 -3.81 9.88 2.68
CA GLY A 272 -4.39 10.06 1.35
C GLY A 272 -3.49 9.63 0.19
N LEU A 273 -2.18 9.50 0.40
CA LEU A 273 -1.20 9.11 -0.61
C LEU A 273 -0.65 7.69 -0.42
N THR A 274 -1.16 6.93 0.55
CA THR A 274 -0.76 5.54 0.83
C THR A 274 -1.54 4.55 -0.05
N GLY A 275 -1.02 3.34 -0.26
CA GLY A 275 -1.72 2.30 -1.05
C GLY A 275 -1.35 2.30 -2.54
N TYR A 276 -0.28 3.00 -2.94
CA TYR A 276 0.20 3.03 -4.32
C TYR A 276 0.67 1.66 -4.84
N ASP A 277 0.98 0.70 -3.95
CA ASP A 277 1.37 -0.65 -4.33
C ASP A 277 0.19 -1.58 -4.67
N ALA A 278 -1.06 -1.12 -4.58
CA ALA A 278 -2.26 -1.90 -4.93
C ALA A 278 -2.13 -2.61 -6.28
N VAL A 279 -1.54 -1.91 -7.26
CA VAL A 279 -1.32 -2.38 -8.62
C VAL A 279 -0.36 -3.59 -8.68
N SER A 280 0.56 -3.71 -7.71
CA SER A 280 1.47 -4.87 -7.63
C SER A 280 0.71 -6.18 -7.39
N HIS A 281 -0.41 -6.14 -6.67
CA HIS A 281 -1.22 -7.32 -6.38
C HIS A 281 -2.07 -7.79 -7.56
N MET A 282 -2.03 -7.06 -8.68
CA MET A 282 -2.80 -7.34 -9.89
C MET A 282 -1.90 -7.43 -11.13
N VAL A 283 -0.58 -7.56 -10.97
CA VAL A 283 0.39 -7.62 -12.08
C VAL A 283 0.12 -8.75 -13.06
N GLU A 284 -0.47 -9.86 -12.60
CA GLU A 284 -0.86 -11.00 -13.44
C GLU A 284 -1.97 -10.63 -14.45
N GLU A 285 -2.76 -9.59 -14.16
CA GLU A 285 -3.86 -9.11 -15.01
C GLU A 285 -3.43 -7.92 -15.90
N MET A 286 -2.18 -7.47 -15.79
CA MET A 286 -1.66 -6.29 -16.49
C MET A 286 -0.90 -6.67 -17.78
N PRO A 287 -1.05 -5.91 -18.88
CA PRO A 287 -0.12 -6.02 -19.99
C PRO A 287 1.23 -5.43 -19.59
N VAL A 288 2.32 -6.12 -19.93
CA VAL A 288 3.70 -5.65 -19.70
C VAL A 288 3.90 -5.10 -18.27
N PRO A 289 3.66 -5.93 -17.23
CA PRO A 289 3.58 -5.49 -15.84
C PRO A 289 4.86 -4.79 -15.35
N HIS A 290 6.02 -5.24 -15.82
CA HIS A 290 7.30 -4.63 -15.47
C HIS A 290 7.39 -3.14 -15.85
N ILE A 291 6.67 -2.67 -16.88
CA ILE A 291 6.65 -1.23 -17.25
C ILE A 291 5.45 -0.53 -16.64
N ASN A 292 4.27 -1.15 -16.72
CA ASN A 292 3.03 -0.47 -16.39
C ASN A 292 2.79 -0.37 -14.88
N ALA A 293 3.16 -1.37 -14.07
CA ALA A 293 2.98 -1.29 -12.62
C ALA A 293 3.84 -0.17 -11.98
N PRO A 294 5.15 -0.05 -12.27
CA PRO A 294 5.97 1.06 -11.77
C PRO A 294 5.45 2.45 -12.16
N ARG A 295 5.02 2.62 -13.42
CA ARG A 295 4.45 3.89 -13.90
C ARG A 295 3.18 4.25 -13.14
N VAL A 296 2.30 3.27 -12.93
CA VAL A 296 1.04 3.48 -12.21
C VAL A 296 1.29 3.83 -10.74
N MET A 297 2.25 3.19 -10.07
CA MET A 297 2.64 3.53 -8.68
C MET A 297 3.05 5.00 -8.53
N ILE A 298 3.90 5.50 -9.44
CA ILE A 298 4.38 6.89 -9.39
C ILE A 298 3.26 7.87 -9.75
N LEU A 299 2.52 7.60 -10.83
CA LEU A 299 1.43 8.46 -11.27
C LEU A 299 0.30 8.55 -10.25
N ALA A 300 0.00 7.47 -9.53
CA ALA A 300 -0.97 7.45 -8.45
C ALA A 300 -0.68 8.53 -7.40
N VAL A 301 0.57 8.64 -6.95
CA VAL A 301 0.98 9.64 -5.95
C VAL A 301 0.92 11.05 -6.52
N CYS A 302 1.41 11.27 -7.75
CA CYS A 302 1.40 12.58 -8.40
C CYS A 302 -0.01 13.11 -8.65
N ILE A 303 -0.89 12.28 -9.22
CA ILE A 303 -2.29 12.63 -9.48
C ILE A 303 -3.03 12.80 -8.15
N GLY A 304 -2.76 11.93 -7.17
CA GLY A 304 -3.33 12.01 -5.84
C GLY A 304 -3.03 13.33 -5.13
N ALA A 305 -1.76 13.73 -5.08
CA ALA A 305 -1.32 14.96 -4.41
C ALA A 305 -1.88 16.21 -5.12
N SER A 306 -1.78 16.27 -6.44
CA SER A 306 -2.26 17.42 -7.22
C SER A 306 -3.78 17.58 -7.18
N SER A 307 -4.55 16.49 -7.35
CA SER A 307 -6.01 16.55 -7.26
C SER A 307 -6.50 16.92 -5.86
N SER A 308 -5.87 16.39 -4.81
CA SER A 308 -6.22 16.72 -3.42
C SER A 308 -5.87 18.17 -3.08
N PHE A 309 -4.72 18.66 -3.53
CA PHE A 309 -4.32 20.06 -3.32
C PHE A 309 -5.34 21.03 -3.93
N ILE A 310 -5.73 20.82 -5.19
CA ILE A 310 -6.73 21.68 -5.86
C ILE A 310 -8.07 21.62 -5.12
N PHE A 311 -8.55 20.42 -4.81
CA PHE A 311 -9.83 20.24 -4.13
C PHE A 311 -9.86 20.92 -2.75
N LEU A 312 -8.84 20.68 -1.92
CA LEU A 312 -8.78 21.20 -0.56
C LEU A 312 -8.60 22.71 -0.52
N VAL A 313 -7.83 23.31 -1.43
CA VAL A 313 -7.72 24.77 -1.54
C VAL A 313 -9.10 25.37 -1.83
N CYS A 314 -9.82 24.85 -2.83
CA CYS A 314 -11.16 25.34 -3.17
C CYS A 314 -12.15 25.17 -2.01
N LEU A 315 -12.12 24.04 -1.32
CA LEU A 315 -13.00 23.78 -0.17
C LEU A 315 -12.72 24.75 0.98
N LEU A 316 -11.45 24.96 1.35
CA LEU A 316 -11.05 25.87 2.43
C LEU A 316 -11.46 27.32 2.15
N PHE A 317 -11.41 27.77 0.88
CA PHE A 317 -11.92 29.09 0.50
C PHE A 317 -13.43 29.26 0.72
N CYS A 318 -14.18 28.16 0.81
CA CYS A 318 -15.63 28.17 0.99
C CYS A 318 -16.07 28.01 2.45
N ILE A 319 -15.15 27.74 3.39
CA ILE A 319 -15.47 27.57 4.82
C ILE A 319 -15.66 28.95 5.45
N THR A 320 -16.80 29.20 6.09
CA THR A 320 -17.06 30.48 6.78
C THR A 320 -16.72 30.41 8.28
N ASP A 321 -16.96 29.26 8.90
CA ASP A 321 -16.74 29.03 10.34
C ASP A 321 -16.06 27.67 10.55
N VAL A 322 -14.77 27.71 10.93
CA VAL A 322 -13.96 26.50 11.11
C VAL A 322 -14.30 25.77 12.40
N ASP A 323 -14.66 26.50 13.45
CA ASP A 323 -14.98 25.91 14.75
C ASP A 323 -16.26 25.07 14.62
N LEU A 324 -17.23 25.57 13.83
CA LEU A 324 -18.43 24.81 13.47
C LEU A 324 -18.08 23.60 12.59
N VAL A 325 -17.17 23.73 11.61
CA VAL A 325 -16.70 22.60 10.79
C VAL A 325 -16.06 21.50 11.64
N ASN A 326 -15.28 21.85 12.66
CA ASN A 326 -14.62 20.89 13.55
C ASN A 326 -15.59 20.22 14.53
N SER A 327 -16.59 20.96 15.03
CA SER A 327 -17.52 20.47 16.06
C SER A 327 -18.82 19.88 15.52
N SER A 328 -19.13 20.05 14.24
CA SER A 328 -20.39 19.59 13.63
C SER A 328 -20.51 18.05 13.63
N SER A 329 -21.67 17.56 14.06
CA SER A 329 -22.04 16.14 14.01
C SER A 329 -22.19 15.60 12.57
N ALA A 330 -22.36 16.50 11.60
CA ALA A 330 -22.36 16.18 10.17
C ALA A 330 -20.97 15.76 9.65
N GLY A 331 -19.91 16.14 10.39
CA GLY A 331 -18.53 15.95 10.03
C GLY A 331 -17.98 17.07 9.11
N PRO A 332 -16.65 17.29 9.09
CA PRO A 332 -16.07 18.50 8.51
C PRO A 332 -16.36 18.73 7.03
N LEU A 333 -16.31 17.65 6.23
CA LEU A 333 -16.54 17.76 4.78
C LEU A 333 -17.96 18.21 4.45
N LEU A 334 -18.95 17.58 5.09
CA LEU A 334 -20.36 17.89 4.84
C LEU A 334 -20.70 19.29 5.35
N GLU A 335 -20.21 19.65 6.54
CA GLU A 335 -20.39 20.98 7.11
C GLU A 335 -19.78 22.06 6.21
N ALA A 336 -18.57 21.87 5.69
CA ALA A 336 -17.94 22.81 4.75
C ALA A 336 -18.78 23.00 3.47
N MET A 337 -19.33 21.91 2.92
CA MET A 337 -20.23 22.01 1.76
C MET A 337 -21.57 22.66 2.11
N TYR A 338 -22.07 22.48 3.34
CA TYR A 338 -23.27 23.14 3.82
C TYR A 338 -23.06 24.65 3.98
N GLN A 339 -21.95 25.07 4.57
CA GLN A 339 -21.57 26.48 4.65
C GLN A 339 -21.45 27.11 3.25
N ALA A 340 -20.81 26.42 2.31
CA ALA A 340 -20.63 26.89 0.95
C ALA A 340 -21.95 27.04 0.18
N THR A 341 -22.90 26.12 0.38
CA THR A 341 -24.17 26.08 -0.38
C THR A 341 -25.32 26.77 0.31
N SER A 342 -25.24 27.00 1.64
CA SER A 342 -26.34 27.45 2.50
C SER A 342 -27.64 26.63 2.32
N SER A 343 -27.52 25.38 1.87
CA SER A 343 -28.66 24.52 1.54
C SER A 343 -28.38 23.08 1.96
N LYS A 344 -29.17 22.56 2.91
CA LYS A 344 -29.04 21.17 3.38
C LYS A 344 -29.17 20.18 2.21
N ALA A 345 -30.14 20.40 1.30
CA ALA A 345 -30.33 19.55 0.13
C ALA A 345 -29.13 19.64 -0.85
N GLY A 346 -28.61 20.84 -1.08
CA GLY A 346 -27.42 21.04 -1.94
C GLY A 346 -26.19 20.30 -1.40
N ALA A 347 -25.90 20.47 -0.11
CA ALA A 347 -24.80 19.81 0.58
C ALA A 347 -24.92 18.28 0.53
N VAL A 348 -26.12 17.73 0.78
CA VAL A 348 -26.37 16.28 0.70
C VAL A 348 -26.17 15.76 -0.73
N CYS A 349 -26.66 16.46 -1.75
CA CYS A 349 -26.43 16.09 -3.14
C CYS A 349 -24.94 16.03 -3.49
N LEU A 350 -24.14 17.00 -3.00
CA LEU A 350 -22.69 17.00 -3.18
C LEU A 350 -22.02 15.85 -2.41
N GLN A 351 -22.49 15.56 -1.20
CA GLN A 351 -22.01 14.48 -0.33
C GLN A 351 -22.24 13.08 -0.90
N MET A 352 -23.19 12.89 -1.83
CA MET A 352 -23.38 11.61 -2.51
C MET A 352 -22.16 11.17 -3.34
N PHE A 353 -21.40 12.12 -3.89
CA PHE A 353 -20.18 11.80 -4.63
C PHE A 353 -19.14 11.08 -3.76
N PRO A 354 -18.66 11.65 -2.63
CA PRO A 354 -17.71 10.97 -1.74
C PRO A 354 -18.29 9.68 -1.12
N ILE A 355 -19.61 9.60 -0.85
CA ILE A 355 -20.25 8.37 -0.35
C ILE A 355 -20.14 7.21 -1.34
N ILE A 356 -20.44 7.46 -2.62
CA ILE A 356 -20.37 6.44 -3.68
C ILE A 356 -18.90 6.14 -4.02
N CYS A 357 -18.04 7.16 -4.03
CA CYS A 357 -16.59 7.01 -4.12
C CYS A 357 -16.06 6.01 -3.08
N MET A 358 -16.47 6.13 -1.82
CA MET A 358 -16.05 5.21 -0.75
C MET A 358 -16.54 3.78 -0.99
N ALA A 359 -17.69 3.58 -1.64
CA ALA A 359 -18.17 2.24 -2.01
C ALA A 359 -17.27 1.60 -3.07
N PHE A 360 -16.87 2.36 -4.09
CA PHE A 360 -15.91 1.90 -5.09
C PHE A 360 -14.51 1.65 -4.50
N THR A 361 -14.05 2.53 -3.61
CA THR A 361 -12.78 2.38 -2.92
C THR A 361 -12.79 1.14 -2.02
N ALA A 362 -13.83 0.92 -1.21
CA ALA A 362 -13.97 -0.30 -0.40
C ALA A 362 -13.93 -1.58 -1.25
N GLN A 363 -14.64 -1.56 -2.38
CA GLN A 363 -14.64 -2.66 -3.35
C GLN A 363 -13.24 -2.94 -3.93
N GLY A 364 -12.52 -1.89 -4.35
CA GLY A 364 -11.17 -1.97 -4.92
C GLY A 364 -10.12 -2.44 -3.93
N ILE A 365 -10.13 -1.89 -2.71
CA ILE A 365 -9.21 -2.31 -1.64
C ILE A 365 -9.51 -3.76 -1.22
N MET A 366 -10.79 -4.18 -1.16
CA MET A 366 -11.14 -5.58 -0.89
C MET A 366 -10.57 -6.52 -1.97
N THR A 367 -10.59 -6.08 -3.24
CA THR A 367 -9.97 -6.83 -4.34
C THR A 367 -8.47 -7.00 -4.08
N ALA A 368 -7.73 -5.91 -3.83
CA ALA A 368 -6.29 -5.94 -3.57
C ALA A 368 -5.94 -6.76 -2.30
N SER A 369 -6.67 -6.56 -1.21
CA SER A 369 -6.51 -7.27 0.06
C SER A 369 -6.69 -8.79 -0.10
N SER A 370 -7.71 -9.21 -0.84
CA SER A 370 -7.95 -10.65 -1.08
C SER A 370 -6.87 -11.28 -1.95
N ARG A 371 -6.36 -10.56 -2.96
CA ARG A 371 -5.25 -11.02 -3.81
C ARG A 371 -3.95 -11.16 -3.03
N MET A 372 -3.62 -10.17 -2.20
CA MET A 372 -2.46 -10.19 -1.33
C MET A 372 -2.54 -11.34 -0.30
N SER A 373 -3.69 -11.50 0.36
CA SER A 373 -3.92 -12.58 1.32
C SER A 373 -3.85 -13.96 0.66
N HIS A 374 -4.40 -14.10 -0.55
CA HIS A 374 -4.31 -15.33 -1.34
C HIS A 374 -2.88 -15.66 -1.74
N ALA A 375 -2.10 -14.68 -2.23
CA ALA A 375 -0.70 -14.87 -2.59
C ALA A 375 0.10 -15.37 -1.37
N PHE A 376 -0.06 -14.70 -0.23
CA PHE A 376 0.63 -15.10 1.00
C PHE A 376 0.18 -16.48 1.48
N ALA A 377 -1.10 -16.84 1.35
CA ALA A 377 -1.60 -18.19 1.65
C ALA A 377 -1.01 -19.25 0.71
N ARG A 378 -0.89 -18.97 -0.60
CA ARG A 378 -0.31 -19.87 -1.60
C ARG A 378 1.12 -20.28 -1.22
N ASP A 379 1.90 -19.32 -0.71
CA ASP A 379 3.28 -19.56 -0.26
C ASP A 379 3.37 -20.21 1.13
N GLY A 380 2.23 -20.47 1.79
CA GLY A 380 2.18 -21.06 3.12
C GLY A 380 2.39 -20.05 4.25
N GLY A 381 2.19 -18.76 4.00
CA GLY A 381 2.38 -17.66 4.95
C GLY A 381 1.27 -17.50 5.99
N LEU A 382 0.07 -18.05 5.73
CA LEU A 382 -1.09 -17.95 6.63
C LEU A 382 -1.42 -19.28 7.33
N PRO A 383 -1.98 -19.24 8.56
CA PRO A 383 -2.58 -20.42 9.17
C PRO A 383 -3.72 -20.92 8.29
N PHE A 384 -3.87 -22.25 8.20
CA PHE A 384 -4.82 -22.88 7.28
C PHE A 384 -4.62 -22.45 5.80
N SER A 385 -3.37 -22.17 5.40
CA SER A 385 -2.97 -21.79 4.03
C SER A 385 -3.66 -22.58 2.92
N LYS A 386 -3.82 -23.91 3.08
CA LYS A 386 -4.52 -24.79 2.13
C LYS A 386 -5.98 -24.42 1.83
N VAL A 387 -6.64 -23.67 2.71
CA VAL A 387 -8.00 -23.17 2.53
C VAL A 387 -7.96 -21.84 1.80
N PHE A 388 -7.12 -20.91 2.28
CA PHE A 388 -7.04 -19.54 1.77
C PHE A 388 -6.29 -19.41 0.43
N SER A 389 -5.53 -20.42 0.04
CA SER A 389 -4.88 -20.51 -1.28
C SER A 389 -5.77 -21.08 -2.39
N ARG A 390 -7.04 -21.42 -2.09
CA ARG A 390 -7.96 -21.95 -3.11
C ARG A 390 -8.53 -20.84 -3.97
N MET A 391 -8.54 -21.07 -5.27
CA MET A 391 -9.15 -20.18 -6.26
C MET A 391 -10.40 -20.84 -6.86
N SER A 392 -11.43 -20.04 -7.12
CA SER A 392 -12.62 -20.49 -7.86
C SER A 392 -12.32 -20.67 -9.35
N PRO A 393 -13.13 -21.44 -10.11
CA PRO A 393 -12.97 -21.59 -11.56
C PRO A 393 -13.00 -20.27 -12.33
N ASN A 394 -13.61 -19.23 -11.75
CA ASN A 394 -13.71 -17.90 -12.34
C ASN A 394 -12.48 -17.03 -12.07
N GLY A 395 -11.48 -17.49 -11.30
CA GLY A 395 -10.28 -16.71 -10.97
C GLY A 395 -10.42 -15.82 -9.72
N VAL A 396 -11.48 -15.98 -8.92
CA VAL A 396 -11.68 -15.27 -7.64
C VAL A 396 -11.21 -16.12 -6.46
N PRO A 397 -10.38 -15.62 -5.54
CA PRO A 397 -9.97 -16.32 -4.32
C PRO A 397 -11.02 -16.17 -3.21
N ILE A 398 -12.18 -16.83 -3.38
CA ILE A 398 -13.34 -16.68 -2.47
C ILE A 398 -12.97 -16.85 -0.99
N PRO A 399 -12.19 -17.88 -0.59
CA PRO A 399 -11.82 -18.02 0.83
C PRO A 399 -10.98 -16.85 1.37
N ALA A 400 -10.13 -16.23 0.55
CA ALA A 400 -9.35 -15.06 0.95
C ALA A 400 -10.23 -13.82 1.07
N VAL A 401 -11.22 -13.63 0.18
CA VAL A 401 -12.22 -12.56 0.30
C VAL A 401 -13.01 -12.71 1.61
N LEU A 402 -13.44 -13.93 1.94
CA LEU A 402 -14.15 -14.21 3.18
C LEU A 402 -13.25 -13.99 4.41
N LEU A 403 -11.97 -14.36 4.36
CA LEU A 403 -11.01 -14.07 5.42
C LEU A 403 -10.90 -12.57 5.67
N SER A 404 -10.63 -11.78 4.63
CA SER A 404 -10.57 -10.31 4.75
C SER A 404 -11.87 -9.76 5.32
N THR A 405 -13.02 -10.21 4.82
CA THR A 405 -14.35 -9.76 5.29
C THR A 405 -14.57 -10.08 6.78
N VAL A 406 -14.26 -11.29 7.22
CA VAL A 406 -14.42 -11.70 8.64
C VAL A 406 -13.48 -10.89 9.53
N CYS A 407 -12.20 -10.74 9.16
CA CYS A 407 -11.25 -9.92 9.90
C CYS A 407 -11.72 -8.46 10.00
N VAL A 408 -12.18 -7.89 8.89
CA VAL A 408 -12.74 -6.54 8.83
C VAL A 408 -13.96 -6.42 9.76
N ILE A 409 -14.92 -7.36 9.73
CA ILE A 409 -16.06 -7.34 10.66
C ILE A 409 -15.60 -7.37 12.12
N ILE A 410 -14.59 -8.18 12.46
CA ILE A 410 -14.01 -8.24 13.82
C ILE A 410 -13.39 -6.89 14.20
N PHE A 411 -12.64 -6.26 13.29
CA PHE A 411 -12.13 -4.89 13.50
C PHE A 411 -13.27 -3.89 13.70
N GLY A 412 -14.34 -4.01 12.92
CA GLY A 412 -15.53 -3.19 13.04
C GLY A 412 -16.23 -3.32 14.40
N LEU A 413 -16.24 -4.51 15.02
CA LEU A 413 -16.85 -4.71 16.35
C LEU A 413 -16.20 -3.84 17.44
N ILE A 414 -14.95 -3.39 17.24
CA ILE A 414 -14.26 -2.47 18.15
C ILE A 414 -15.01 -1.12 18.24
N TYR A 415 -15.74 -0.71 17.19
CA TYR A 415 -16.59 0.49 17.22
C TYR A 415 -17.65 0.45 18.31
N LEU A 416 -18.20 -0.73 18.59
CA LEU A 416 -19.23 -0.87 19.62
C LEU A 416 -18.67 -0.56 21.01
N GLY A 417 -17.39 -0.83 21.24
CA GLY A 417 -16.71 -0.63 22.51
C GLY A 417 -16.05 0.74 22.69
N SER A 418 -15.59 1.39 21.61
CA SER A 418 -14.74 2.59 21.72
C SER A 418 -14.99 3.65 20.64
N SER A 419 -15.02 4.92 21.05
CA SER A 419 -14.99 6.09 20.15
C SER A 419 -13.63 6.27 19.47
N ALA A 420 -12.55 5.75 20.05
CA ALA A 420 -11.21 5.82 19.47
C ALA A 420 -11.00 4.84 18.30
N ALA A 421 -11.99 3.97 18.02
CA ALA A 421 -11.87 2.91 17.03
C ALA A 421 -11.55 3.44 15.62
N LEU A 422 -12.13 4.57 15.20
CA LEU A 422 -11.86 5.16 13.87
C LEU A 422 -10.40 5.53 13.69
N ASN A 423 -9.87 6.33 14.63
CA ASN A 423 -8.50 6.79 14.56
C ASN A 423 -7.51 5.62 14.65
N ALA A 424 -7.83 4.61 15.47
CA ALA A 424 -7.02 3.40 15.57
C ALA A 424 -7.03 2.58 14.26
N ILE A 425 -8.19 2.37 13.63
CA ILE A 425 -8.30 1.62 12.37
C ILE A 425 -7.55 2.34 11.25
N LEU A 426 -7.76 3.64 11.09
CA LEU A 426 -7.07 4.45 10.09
C LEU A 426 -5.56 4.41 10.32
N SER A 427 -5.10 4.69 11.53
CA SER A 427 -3.68 4.71 11.88
C SER A 427 -3.03 3.34 11.69
N SER A 428 -3.68 2.26 12.14
CA SER A 428 -3.18 0.90 11.94
C SER A 428 -3.01 0.55 10.47
N SER A 429 -3.96 0.96 9.60
CA SER A 429 -3.85 0.68 8.17
C SER A 429 -2.59 1.29 7.55
N VAL A 430 -2.30 2.55 7.87
CA VAL A 430 -1.11 3.25 7.35
C VAL A 430 0.18 2.70 7.97
N VAL A 431 0.21 2.50 9.29
CA VAL A 431 1.40 1.98 10.00
C VAL A 431 1.82 0.61 9.45
N PHE A 432 0.86 -0.29 9.25
CA PHE A 432 1.16 -1.63 8.74
C PHE A 432 1.71 -1.62 7.32
N LEU A 433 1.10 -0.83 6.43
CA LEU A 433 1.59 -0.64 5.07
C LEU A 433 2.97 0.02 5.08
N ASN A 434 3.16 1.10 5.85
CA ASN A 434 4.45 1.78 5.97
C ASN A 434 5.58 0.84 6.41
N VAL A 435 5.33 -0.03 7.39
CA VAL A 435 6.31 -1.02 7.85
C VAL A 435 6.60 -2.04 6.75
N SER A 436 5.58 -2.58 6.07
CA SER A 436 5.80 -3.53 5.00
C SER A 436 6.52 -2.91 3.79
N TYR A 437 6.27 -1.63 3.51
CA TYR A 437 6.90 -0.86 2.42
C TYR A 437 8.37 -0.60 2.70
N SER A 438 8.70 -0.33 3.97
CA SER A 438 10.05 0.02 4.40
C SER A 438 11.03 -1.15 4.30
N ILE A 439 10.57 -2.38 4.53
CA ILE A 439 11.43 -3.59 4.55
C ILE A 439 12.21 -3.78 3.22
N PRO A 440 11.57 -3.91 2.04
CA PRO A 440 12.29 -4.11 0.79
C PRO A 440 13.19 -2.91 0.43
N ILE A 441 12.77 -1.67 0.70
CA ILE A 441 13.56 -0.47 0.45
C ILE A 441 14.83 -0.44 1.33
N LEU A 442 14.70 -0.80 2.60
CA LEU A 442 15.81 -0.89 3.54
C LEU A 442 16.81 -1.96 3.10
N LEU A 443 16.34 -3.10 2.59
CA LEU A 443 17.21 -4.15 2.05
C LEU A 443 18.01 -3.67 0.83
N VAL A 444 17.41 -2.92 -0.09
CA VAL A 444 18.12 -2.31 -1.22
C VAL A 444 19.16 -1.29 -0.73
N LEU A 445 18.83 -0.50 0.29
CA LEU A 445 19.74 0.50 0.85
C LEU A 445 20.96 -0.15 1.52
N ILE A 446 20.75 -1.21 2.31
CA ILE A 446 21.83 -1.90 3.04
C ILE A 446 22.69 -2.77 2.11
N ARG A 447 22.07 -3.55 1.22
CA ARG A 447 22.80 -4.49 0.34
C ARG A 447 23.36 -3.84 -0.91
N GLY A 448 23.01 -2.59 -1.16
CA GLY A 448 23.40 -1.85 -2.34
C GLY A 448 22.54 -2.23 -3.56
N ARG A 449 22.56 -1.32 -4.53
CA ARG A 449 21.65 -1.34 -5.69
C ARG A 449 22.05 -2.34 -6.78
N GLY A 450 23.21 -2.99 -6.65
CA GLY A 450 23.63 -4.08 -7.51
C GLY A 450 22.66 -5.28 -7.49
N ILE A 451 21.88 -5.43 -6.42
CA ILE A 451 20.84 -6.47 -6.29
C ILE A 451 19.65 -6.27 -7.25
N LEU A 452 19.49 -5.06 -7.79
CA LEU A 452 18.48 -4.72 -8.78
C LEU A 452 19.00 -4.89 -10.22
N ARG A 453 20.24 -5.39 -10.38
CA ARG A 453 20.87 -5.70 -11.67
C ARG A 453 21.49 -7.10 -11.65
N PRO A 454 20.68 -8.16 -11.45
CA PRO A 454 21.17 -9.52 -11.60
C PRO A 454 21.59 -9.74 -13.07
N ALA A 455 22.66 -10.49 -13.30
CA ALA A 455 23.16 -10.77 -14.64
C ALA A 455 22.20 -11.66 -15.45
N SER A 456 21.35 -12.42 -14.76
CA SER A 456 20.31 -13.26 -15.36
C SER A 456 19.13 -12.48 -15.95
N LEU A 457 18.98 -11.19 -15.62
CA LEU A 457 17.89 -10.35 -16.15
C LEU A 457 18.41 -9.33 -17.17
N PRO A 458 17.59 -8.96 -18.17
CA PRO A 458 17.87 -7.82 -19.02
C PRO A 458 18.12 -6.55 -18.19
N GLU A 459 18.93 -5.63 -18.72
CA GLU A 459 19.18 -4.37 -18.03
C GLU A 459 17.86 -3.63 -17.73
N PRO A 460 17.65 -3.18 -16.49
CA PRO A 460 16.43 -2.46 -16.11
C PRO A 460 16.27 -1.19 -16.94
N THR A 461 15.16 -1.07 -17.67
CA THR A 461 14.81 0.14 -18.43
C THR A 461 14.42 1.32 -17.53
N PHE A 462 13.95 1.04 -16.31
CA PHE A 462 13.69 2.04 -15.28
C PHE A 462 14.65 1.85 -14.11
N THR A 463 15.42 2.89 -13.80
CA THR A 463 16.28 2.94 -12.62
C THR A 463 16.36 4.35 -12.07
N LEU A 464 16.44 4.46 -10.74
CA LEU A 464 16.74 5.73 -10.06
C LEU A 464 18.24 6.06 -10.07
N GLY A 465 19.06 5.20 -10.68
CA GLY A 465 20.51 5.41 -10.77
C GLY A 465 21.23 5.30 -9.41
N PRO A 466 22.55 5.57 -9.38
CA PRO A 466 23.37 5.40 -8.17
C PRO A 466 23.24 6.56 -7.17
N ILE A 467 22.76 7.74 -7.59
CA ILE A 467 22.68 8.94 -6.73
C ILE A 467 21.24 9.17 -6.26
N LEU A 468 20.28 9.30 -7.19
CA LEU A 468 18.89 9.59 -6.82
C LEU A 468 18.23 8.40 -6.10
N GLY A 469 18.62 7.17 -6.43
CA GLY A 469 18.10 5.96 -5.77
C GLY A 469 18.35 5.93 -4.26
N PRO A 470 19.60 6.01 -3.77
CA PRO A 470 19.86 6.08 -2.33
C PRO A 470 19.22 7.29 -1.65
N ILE A 471 19.19 8.46 -2.31
CA ILE A 471 18.53 9.65 -1.77
C ILE A 471 17.03 9.39 -1.58
N ALA A 472 16.35 8.86 -2.59
CA ALA A 472 14.93 8.51 -2.50
C ALA A 472 14.67 7.47 -1.41
N ASN A 473 15.51 6.43 -1.32
CA ASN A 473 15.40 5.42 -0.26
C ASN A 473 15.52 6.05 1.14
N VAL A 474 16.52 6.91 1.37
CA VAL A 474 16.76 7.54 2.67
C VAL A 474 15.64 8.53 3.03
N VAL A 475 15.23 9.38 2.09
CA VAL A 475 14.15 10.36 2.29
C VAL A 475 12.84 9.63 2.57
N GLY A 476 12.49 8.63 1.76
CA GLY A 476 11.28 7.85 1.91
C GLY A 476 11.24 7.09 3.24
N LEU A 477 12.32 6.39 3.60
CA LEU A 477 12.41 5.66 4.87
C LEU A 477 12.34 6.61 6.08
N THR A 478 13.06 7.74 6.03
CA THR A 478 13.04 8.72 7.13
C THR A 478 11.64 9.29 7.32
N PHE A 479 10.98 9.70 6.22
CA PHE A 479 9.62 10.20 6.27
C PHE A 479 8.64 9.14 6.79
N THR A 480 8.76 7.90 6.33
CA THR A 480 7.88 6.80 6.71
C THR A 480 8.05 6.41 8.18
N ILE A 481 9.29 6.33 8.67
CA ILE A 481 9.56 6.07 10.10
C ILE A 481 8.98 7.22 10.94
N PHE A 482 9.20 8.46 10.52
CA PHE A 482 8.68 9.65 11.18
C PHE A 482 7.14 9.62 11.27
N THR A 483 6.44 9.49 10.15
CA THR A 483 4.97 9.45 10.15
C THR A 483 4.43 8.24 10.90
N THR A 484 5.07 7.07 10.80
CA THR A 484 4.68 5.86 11.53
C THR A 484 4.67 6.09 13.04
N VAL A 485 5.67 6.79 13.59
CA VAL A 485 5.70 7.12 15.02
C VAL A 485 4.52 8.04 15.39
N PHE A 486 4.26 9.08 14.60
CA PHE A 486 3.17 10.02 14.89
C PHE A 486 1.77 9.44 14.64
N PHE A 487 1.60 8.49 13.73
CA PHE A 487 0.37 7.71 13.59
C PHE A 487 0.05 6.87 14.83
N LEU A 488 1.03 6.61 15.71
CA LEU A 488 0.80 5.89 16.96
C LEU A 488 0.48 6.84 18.13
N PHE A 489 0.57 8.15 17.93
CA PHE A 489 0.28 9.14 18.96
C PHE A 489 -1.24 9.37 19.07
N PRO A 490 -1.73 9.76 20.26
CA PRO A 490 -3.11 10.18 20.42
C PRO A 490 -3.35 11.52 19.69
N PRO A 491 -4.53 11.72 19.09
CA PRO A 491 -4.87 12.92 18.35
C PRO A 491 -4.96 14.17 19.23
N GLN A 492 -5.21 14.02 20.53
CA GLN A 492 -5.35 15.14 21.47
C GLN A 492 -4.86 14.79 22.88
N LEU A 493 -4.57 15.83 23.66
CA LEU A 493 -4.18 15.82 25.07
C LEU A 493 -5.21 16.59 25.92
N PRO A 494 -5.43 16.21 27.19
CA PRO A 494 -4.84 15.06 27.89
C PRO A 494 -5.38 13.71 27.37
N VAL A 495 -4.57 12.66 27.45
CA VAL A 495 -4.95 11.31 26.99
C VAL A 495 -5.85 10.63 28.01
N ASP A 496 -6.95 10.05 27.55
CA ASP A 496 -7.82 9.16 28.31
C ASP A 496 -8.16 7.89 27.49
N GLY A 497 -8.94 6.97 28.07
CA GLY A 497 -9.30 5.72 27.41
C GLY A 497 -10.22 5.87 26.19
N THR A 498 -10.78 7.06 25.97
CA THR A 498 -11.73 7.34 24.87
C THR A 498 -11.10 8.08 23.70
N ASN A 499 -9.95 8.72 23.90
CA ASN A 499 -9.18 9.42 22.87
C ASN A 499 -7.82 8.76 22.54
N MET A 500 -7.35 7.80 23.33
CA MET A 500 -6.08 7.11 23.06
C MET A 500 -6.08 6.41 21.70
N ASN A 501 -4.98 6.54 20.96
CA ASN A 501 -4.82 5.82 19.70
C ASN A 501 -4.37 4.36 19.95
N TYR A 502 -5.33 3.45 19.91
CA TYR A 502 -5.08 2.02 20.14
C TYR A 502 -4.34 1.31 18.99
N ALA A 503 -3.93 2.00 17.93
CA ALA A 503 -3.17 1.42 16.84
C ALA A 503 -1.88 0.73 17.29
N ILE A 504 -1.22 1.23 18.35
CA ILE A 504 -0.02 0.60 18.94
C ILE A 504 -0.32 -0.78 19.53
N ALA A 505 -1.49 -0.97 20.14
CA ALA A 505 -1.90 -2.25 20.70
C ALA A 505 -2.18 -3.25 19.58
N VAL A 506 -2.89 -2.83 18.53
CA VAL A 506 -3.14 -3.64 17.33
C VAL A 506 -1.82 -4.00 16.65
N PHE A 507 -0.87 -3.05 16.59
CA PHE A 507 0.46 -3.30 16.04
C PHE A 507 1.23 -4.37 16.81
N GLY A 508 1.29 -4.24 18.14
CA GLY A 508 1.93 -5.24 19.00
C GLY A 508 1.27 -6.62 18.89
N PHE A 509 -0.07 -6.67 18.81
CA PHE A 509 -0.81 -7.91 18.66
C PHE A 509 -0.48 -8.63 17.35
N ILE A 510 -0.49 -7.93 16.21
CA ILE A 510 -0.13 -8.52 14.90
C ILE A 510 1.33 -8.96 14.88
N PHE A 511 2.23 -8.16 15.45
CA PHE A 511 3.65 -8.53 15.55
C PHE A 511 3.85 -9.82 16.36
N ILE A 512 3.19 -9.93 17.52
CA ILE A 512 3.25 -11.12 18.37
C ILE A 512 2.70 -12.34 17.62
N ILE A 513 1.56 -12.21 16.92
CA ILE A 513 1.00 -13.29 16.10
C ILE A 513 2.00 -13.71 15.02
N SER A 514 2.60 -12.75 14.32
CA SER A 514 3.58 -13.04 13.27
C SER A 514 4.78 -13.83 13.83
N VAL A 515 5.31 -13.44 14.99
CA VAL A 515 6.43 -14.12 15.65
C VAL A 515 6.05 -15.50 16.17
N ILE A 516 4.89 -15.65 16.82
CA ILE A 516 4.43 -16.95 17.33
C ILE A 516 4.21 -17.92 16.17
N THR A 517 3.51 -17.48 15.12
CA THR A 517 3.24 -18.30 13.94
C THR A 517 4.52 -18.65 13.17
N TRP A 518 5.52 -17.77 13.16
CA TRP A 518 6.86 -18.07 12.67
C TRP A 518 7.54 -19.20 13.45
N ILE A 519 7.50 -19.16 14.79
CA ILE A 519 8.14 -20.16 15.65
C ILE A 519 7.41 -21.52 15.58
N VAL A 520 6.08 -21.51 15.50
CA VAL A 520 5.29 -22.75 15.49
C VAL A 520 5.35 -23.45 14.13
N ASP A 521 5.13 -22.71 13.05
CA ASP A 521 4.90 -23.25 11.71
C ASP A 521 5.87 -22.67 10.65
N GLY A 522 6.00 -21.35 10.59
CA GLY A 522 6.74 -20.65 9.53
C GLY A 522 8.18 -21.13 9.35
N ARG A 523 8.96 -21.27 10.42
CA ARG A 523 10.36 -21.74 10.35
C ARG A 523 10.54 -23.13 9.75
N LYS A 524 9.49 -23.96 9.75
CA LYS A 524 9.52 -25.34 9.25
C LYS A 524 9.01 -25.43 7.81
N ASN A 525 7.96 -24.68 7.49
CA ASN A 525 7.15 -24.87 6.28
C ASN A 525 7.20 -23.70 5.29
N PHE A 526 7.64 -22.52 5.72
CA PHE A 526 7.76 -21.33 4.87
C PHE A 526 9.17 -21.20 4.32
N VAL A 527 9.30 -21.27 3.00
CA VAL A 527 10.57 -21.14 2.28
C VAL A 527 10.68 -19.79 1.55
N GLY A 528 9.57 -19.05 1.49
CA GLY A 528 9.41 -17.87 0.64
C GLY A 528 8.52 -18.17 -0.58
N PRO A 529 8.54 -17.30 -1.60
CA PRO A 529 7.72 -17.44 -2.81
C PRO A 529 8.01 -18.76 -3.52
N ARG A 530 7.01 -19.64 -3.64
CA ARG A 530 7.22 -21.00 -4.17
C ARG A 530 7.32 -21.04 -5.69
N ASP A 531 6.57 -20.17 -6.37
CA ASP A 531 6.53 -20.09 -7.84
C ASP A 531 7.74 -19.32 -8.42
N LEU A 532 8.61 -18.77 -7.56
CA LEU A 532 9.79 -17.99 -7.94
C LEU A 532 11.12 -18.73 -7.67
N GLY A 533 11.07 -20.01 -7.32
CA GLY A 533 12.24 -20.78 -6.84
C GLY A 533 13.46 -20.71 -7.77
N ALA A 534 13.26 -20.80 -9.08
CA ALA A 534 14.32 -20.74 -10.08
C ALA A 534 14.96 -19.33 -10.20
N LEU A 535 14.12 -18.30 -10.18
CA LEU A 535 14.52 -16.88 -10.21
C LEU A 535 15.21 -16.47 -8.90
N LEU A 536 14.73 -17.01 -7.77
CA LEU A 536 15.31 -16.83 -6.44
C LEU A 536 16.67 -17.50 -6.30
N GLU A 537 16.83 -18.73 -6.83
CA GLU A 537 18.12 -19.42 -6.80
C GLU A 537 19.15 -18.73 -7.71
N LEU A 538 18.76 -18.24 -8.90
CA LEU A 538 19.69 -17.51 -9.76
C LEU A 538 20.04 -16.12 -9.26
N ALA A 539 19.06 -15.32 -8.80
CA ALA A 539 19.34 -14.01 -8.22
C ALA A 539 20.28 -14.10 -7.00
N ARG A 540 20.18 -15.19 -6.22
CA ARG A 540 21.07 -15.47 -5.08
C ARG A 540 22.43 -16.03 -5.52
N ALA A 541 22.47 -16.98 -6.45
CA ALA A 541 23.70 -17.59 -6.94
C ALA A 541 24.63 -16.55 -7.60
N GLU A 542 24.09 -15.62 -8.39
CA GLU A 542 24.87 -14.56 -9.02
C GLU A 542 25.37 -13.52 -8.02
N GLN A 543 24.61 -13.27 -6.95
CA GLN A 543 24.97 -12.32 -5.91
C GLN A 543 26.07 -12.86 -4.99
N ASP A 544 25.98 -14.12 -4.57
CA ASP A 544 27.03 -14.75 -3.78
C ASP A 544 28.35 -14.82 -4.57
N VAL A 545 28.30 -15.05 -5.89
CA VAL A 545 29.49 -15.01 -6.76
C VAL A 545 30.11 -13.61 -6.85
N ARG A 546 29.31 -12.53 -6.98
CA ARG A 546 29.84 -11.14 -6.99
C ARG A 546 30.45 -10.74 -5.65
N VAL A 547 29.79 -11.04 -4.53
CA VAL A 547 30.28 -10.67 -3.19
C VAL A 547 31.55 -11.46 -2.83
N TYR A 548 31.64 -12.75 -3.16
CA TYR A 548 32.87 -13.53 -2.93
C TYR A 548 33.99 -13.23 -3.95
N GLY A 549 33.66 -12.75 -5.15
CA GLY A 549 34.61 -12.29 -6.16
C GLY A 549 35.33 -11.01 -5.74
N GLU A 550 34.59 -9.99 -5.30
CA GLU A 550 35.17 -8.72 -4.84
C GLU A 550 36.02 -8.89 -3.57
N VAL A 551 35.65 -9.80 -2.66
CA VAL A 551 36.44 -10.10 -1.44
C VAL A 551 37.78 -10.78 -1.76
N LYS A 552 37.89 -11.53 -2.86
CA LYS A 552 39.15 -12.15 -3.28
C LYS A 552 40.08 -11.19 -4.02
N GLU A 553 39.55 -10.21 -4.76
CA GLU A 553 40.36 -9.20 -5.45
C GLU A 553 40.89 -8.10 -4.50
N GLY A 554 40.26 -7.90 -3.33
CA GLY A 554 40.67 -6.92 -2.32
C GLY A 554 41.81 -7.35 -1.38
N ALA A 555 42.29 -8.60 -1.45
CA ALA A 555 43.36 -9.11 -0.58
C ALA A 555 44.71 -9.18 -1.31
N VAL A 556 45.30 -8.02 -1.61
CA VAL A 556 46.72 -7.93 -1.99
C VAL A 556 47.54 -7.75 -0.70
N PRO A 557 48.40 -8.69 -0.30
CA PRO A 557 49.32 -8.45 0.81
C PRO A 557 50.44 -7.50 0.35
N PRO A 558 50.96 -6.62 1.22
CA PRO A 558 52.06 -5.74 0.88
C PRO A 558 53.35 -6.56 0.76
N GLN A 559 54.03 -6.50 -0.39
CA GLN A 559 55.42 -6.95 -0.49
C GLN A 559 56.35 -5.79 -0.07
N GLU A 560 56.74 -5.77 1.20
CA GLU A 560 57.99 -5.14 1.64
C GLU A 560 59.15 -6.11 1.42
N GLY A 561 60.19 -5.66 0.71
CA GLY A 561 61.33 -6.47 0.32
C GLY A 561 62.49 -6.51 1.32
N ALA A 562 63.49 -7.33 1.01
CA ALA A 562 64.93 -7.00 1.03
C ALA A 562 65.81 -8.27 0.95
N GLY A 563 66.79 -8.25 0.04
CA GLY A 563 68.18 -8.56 0.40
C GLY A 563 68.77 -9.96 0.10
N LYS A 564 69.60 -10.00 -0.96
CA LYS A 564 70.93 -10.67 -1.11
C LYS A 564 71.08 -12.17 -0.79
N ALA A 565 71.56 -12.94 -1.77
CA ALA A 565 72.96 -13.42 -1.85
C ALA A 565 73.16 -14.48 -2.98
N ALA A 566 74.25 -14.27 -3.73
CA ALA A 566 75.02 -15.16 -4.63
C ALA A 566 75.12 -14.61 -6.06
#